data_AF-A0A968VU91-F1
#
_entry.id   AF-A0A968VU91-F1
#
_cell.length_a   1.000
_cell.length_b   1.000
_cell.length_c   1.000
_cell.angle_alpha   90.00
_cell.angle_beta   90.00
_cell.angle_gamma   90.00
#
_symmetry.space_group_name_H-M   'P 1'
#
loop_
_entity.id
_entity.type
_entity.pdbx_description
1 polymer ?
#
loop_
_entity_poly.entity_id
_entity_poly.type
_entity_poly.pdbx_seq_one_letter_code
_entity_poly.pdbx_strand_id
1 'polypeptide(L)'
;MIHIPEIGNHFKILTFEKNENPQNVMVVYTKLNDDCRFAVLSGQPFVDFYWLMNGERYKPTHGLIKKAVRKRLEVVKVDGEDTDRTFLLKVNDLKELSTDFEKPYLVEPHLVVRSEKVHGLCRVACYFPDKQKDGKLIKVNSLYSESKKTFRPPFRKLLALTIRGLEEGTAHPIEQKYTAR
;
A
#
# COMPACT_ATOMS: atom_id res chain seq x y z
N MET A 1 9.32 11.38 -8.43
CA MET A 1 8.07 12.13 -8.65
C MET A 1 7.48 11.65 -9.97
N ILE A 2 6.16 11.48 -10.04
CA ILE A 2 5.45 11.11 -11.27
C ILE A 2 4.50 12.26 -11.61
N HIS A 3 4.42 12.62 -12.89
CA HIS A 3 3.48 13.61 -13.39
C HIS A 3 2.47 12.92 -14.31
N ILE A 4 1.18 13.05 -13.97
CA ILE A 4 0.06 12.64 -14.83
C ILE A 4 -0.84 13.88 -14.95
N PRO A 5 -1.15 14.37 -16.16
CA PRO A 5 -1.84 15.65 -16.36
C PRO A 5 -3.11 15.82 -15.50
N GLU A 6 -3.91 14.77 -15.37
CA GLU A 6 -5.21 14.78 -14.67
C GLU A 6 -5.10 14.86 -13.14
N ILE A 7 -3.96 14.46 -12.56
CA ILE A 7 -3.77 14.43 -11.10
C ILE A 7 -2.61 15.32 -10.61
N GLY A 8 -1.76 15.77 -11.53
CA GLY A 8 -0.55 16.55 -11.28
C GLY A 8 0.60 15.73 -10.68
N ASN A 9 1.53 16.44 -10.04
CA ASN A 9 2.68 15.84 -9.38
C ASN A 9 2.24 14.99 -8.20
N HIS A 10 2.76 13.77 -8.13
CA HIS A 10 2.47 12.83 -7.06
C HIS A 10 3.61 11.85 -6.82
N PHE A 11 3.46 11.07 -5.75
CA PHE A 11 4.43 10.07 -5.32
C PHE A 11 3.72 8.73 -5.16
N LYS A 12 4.20 7.71 -5.88
CA LYS A 12 3.76 6.33 -5.71
C LYS A 12 4.16 5.84 -4.32
N ILE A 13 3.20 5.26 -3.61
CA ILE A 13 3.46 4.52 -2.36
C ILE A 13 3.79 3.07 -2.73
N LEU A 14 2.87 2.40 -3.42
CA LEU A 14 2.99 1.02 -3.89
C LEU A 14 2.02 0.74 -5.05
N THR A 15 2.17 -0.41 -5.70
CA THR A 15 1.15 -0.96 -6.60
C THR A 15 0.30 -2.01 -5.90
N PHE A 16 -0.99 -2.02 -6.18
CA PHE A 16 -1.93 -3.04 -5.77
C PHE A 16 -2.36 -3.85 -7.00
N GLU A 17 -1.86 -5.07 -7.09
CA GLU A 17 -2.02 -6.00 -8.19
C GLU A 17 -3.05 -7.09 -7.83
N LYS A 18 -3.57 -7.76 -8.85
CA LYS A 18 -4.58 -8.80 -8.68
C LYS A 18 -4.47 -9.88 -9.75
N ASN A 19 -4.86 -11.10 -9.40
CA ASN A 19 -4.90 -12.22 -10.35
C ASN A 19 -5.95 -12.04 -11.46
N GLU A 20 -7.06 -11.33 -11.19
CA GLU A 20 -8.07 -11.04 -12.19
C GLU A 20 -7.74 -9.76 -12.97
N ASN A 21 -7.64 -9.84 -14.30
CA ASN A 21 -7.16 -8.76 -15.16
C ASN A 21 -5.78 -8.23 -14.70
N PRO A 22 -4.74 -9.10 -14.70
CA PRO A 22 -3.41 -8.77 -14.19
C PRO A 22 -2.73 -7.63 -14.94
N GLN A 23 -3.13 -7.37 -16.20
CA GLN A 23 -2.67 -6.24 -16.99
C GLN A 23 -3.09 -4.88 -16.41
N ASN A 24 -4.06 -4.84 -15.50
CA ASN A 24 -4.56 -3.61 -14.88
C ASN A 24 -4.07 -3.49 -13.44
N VAL A 25 -3.07 -2.64 -13.24
CA VAL A 25 -2.41 -2.42 -11.95
C VAL A 25 -2.97 -1.17 -11.29
N MET A 26 -3.37 -1.25 -10.03
CA MET A 26 -3.74 -0.05 -9.28
C MET A 26 -2.50 0.58 -8.70
N VAL A 27 -2.33 1.88 -8.87
CA VAL A 27 -1.31 2.66 -8.18
C VAL A 27 -1.94 3.31 -6.96
N VAL A 28 -1.35 3.07 -5.79
CA VAL A 28 -1.65 3.81 -4.56
C VAL A 28 -0.66 4.95 -4.46
N TYR A 29 -1.15 6.19 -4.34
CA TYR A 29 -0.28 7.36 -4.36
C TYR A 29 -0.67 8.41 -3.31
N THR A 30 0.28 9.30 -3.05
CA THR A 30 0.13 10.46 -2.17
C THR A 30 0.70 11.72 -2.83
N LYS A 31 0.55 12.85 -2.16
CA LYS A 31 1.10 14.14 -2.55
C LYS A 31 1.93 14.69 -1.40
N LEU A 32 3.04 15.34 -1.74
CA LEU A 32 3.90 16.04 -0.80
C LEU A 32 3.87 17.54 -1.10
N ASN A 33 4.11 18.37 -0.09
CA ASN A 33 4.44 19.79 -0.27
C ASN A 33 5.95 19.98 -0.52
N ASP A 34 6.38 21.23 -0.67
CA ASP A 34 7.78 21.57 -0.96
C ASP A 34 8.77 21.20 0.17
N ASP A 35 8.26 21.03 1.40
CA ASP A 35 9.02 20.58 2.57
C ASP A 35 9.06 19.05 2.73
N CYS A 36 8.63 18.33 1.70
CA CYS A 36 8.47 16.88 1.68
C CYS A 36 7.54 16.36 2.79
N ARG A 37 6.52 17.12 3.20
CA ARG A 37 5.48 16.69 4.15
C ARG A 37 4.24 16.22 3.40
N PHE A 38 3.53 15.24 3.93
CA PHE A 38 2.31 14.72 3.32
C PHE A 38 1.23 15.80 3.25
N ALA A 39 0.63 15.94 2.07
CA ALA A 39 -0.58 16.73 1.91
C ALA A 39 -1.71 16.10 2.74
N VAL A 40 -2.57 16.93 3.32
CA VAL A 40 -3.67 16.50 4.18
C VAL A 40 -5.00 16.85 3.52
N LEU A 41 -5.95 15.91 3.52
CA LEU A 41 -7.33 16.10 3.06
C LEU A 41 -8.28 15.68 4.18
N SER A 42 -9.22 16.56 4.54
CA SER A 42 -10.19 16.32 5.62
C SER A 42 -9.54 15.85 6.93
N GLY A 43 -8.37 16.42 7.24
CA GLY A 43 -7.62 16.07 8.43
C GLY A 43 -6.98 14.68 8.38
N GLN A 44 -6.77 14.04 7.23
CA GLN A 44 -5.97 12.81 7.10
C GLN A 44 -4.91 12.93 5.98
N PRO A 45 -3.79 12.19 6.05
CA PRO A 45 -2.83 12.13 4.94
C PRO A 45 -3.53 11.76 3.63
N PHE A 46 -3.23 12.51 2.58
CA PHE A 46 -3.84 12.33 1.27
C PHE A 46 -3.36 11.00 0.66
N VAL A 47 -4.30 10.09 0.43
CA VAL A 47 -4.07 8.86 -0.33
C VAL A 47 -5.20 8.65 -1.34
N ASP A 48 -4.82 8.41 -2.58
CA ASP A 48 -5.76 8.15 -3.67
C ASP A 48 -5.21 7.11 -4.67
N PHE A 49 -6.02 6.77 -5.66
CA PHE A 49 -5.82 5.60 -6.51
C PHE A 49 -6.13 5.90 -7.97
N TYR A 50 -5.30 5.38 -8.87
CA TYR A 50 -5.58 5.28 -10.30
C TYR A 50 -5.20 3.91 -10.86
N TRP A 51 -5.73 3.58 -12.03
CA TRP A 51 -5.34 2.39 -12.77
C TRP A 51 -4.26 2.73 -13.79
N LEU A 52 -3.28 1.86 -13.91
CA LEU A 52 -2.43 1.73 -15.08
C LEU A 52 -2.95 0.54 -15.90
N MET A 53 -3.57 0.85 -17.03
CA MET A 53 -4.06 -0.13 -17.99
C MET A 53 -2.88 -0.63 -18.83
N ASN A 54 -2.68 -1.94 -18.88
CA ASN A 54 -1.50 -2.57 -19.47
C ASN A 54 -0.18 -2.03 -18.89
N GLY A 55 -0.19 -1.65 -17.60
CA GLY A 55 0.99 -1.10 -16.91
C GLY A 55 1.37 0.34 -17.27
N GLU A 56 0.76 0.96 -18.27
CA GLU A 56 1.23 2.25 -18.81
C GLU A 56 0.16 3.33 -18.85
N ARG A 57 -1.05 3.01 -19.31
CA ARG A 57 -2.07 4.03 -19.60
C ARG A 57 -2.88 4.37 -18.36
N TYR A 58 -2.86 5.63 -17.96
CA TYR A 58 -3.69 6.15 -16.89
C TYR A 58 -5.18 5.92 -17.15
N LYS A 59 -5.91 5.52 -16.11
CA LYS A 59 -7.36 5.52 -16.07
C LYS A 59 -7.84 5.91 -14.66
N PRO A 60 -8.78 6.86 -14.53
CA PRO A 60 -9.31 7.24 -13.23
C PRO A 60 -10.04 6.07 -12.56
N THR A 61 -9.84 5.93 -11.25
CA THR A 61 -10.57 4.91 -10.46
C THR A 61 -11.97 5.41 -10.14
N HIS A 62 -12.99 4.62 -10.47
CA HIS A 62 -14.38 4.93 -10.13
C HIS A 62 -14.60 5.05 -8.61
N GLY A 63 -15.47 5.96 -8.16
CA GLY A 63 -15.66 6.29 -6.74
C GLY A 63 -16.01 5.07 -5.85
N LEU A 64 -16.88 4.17 -6.34
CA LEU A 64 -17.22 2.94 -5.61
C LEU A 64 -16.01 2.01 -5.43
N ILE A 65 -15.12 1.94 -6.43
CA ILE A 65 -13.89 1.16 -6.35
C ILE A 65 -12.95 1.81 -5.34
N LYS A 66 -12.78 3.14 -5.38
CA LYS A 66 -11.97 3.87 -4.38
C LYS A 66 -12.48 3.60 -2.96
N LYS A 67 -13.80 3.64 -2.73
CA LYS A 67 -14.41 3.33 -1.43
C LYS A 67 -14.13 1.89 -0.98
N ALA A 68 -14.21 0.92 -1.89
CA ALA A 68 -13.89 -0.47 -1.58
C ALA A 68 -12.40 -0.66 -1.26
N VAL A 69 -11.50 -0.03 -2.02
CA VAL A 69 -10.05 -0.11 -1.77
C VAL A 69 -9.67 0.57 -0.46
N ARG A 70 -10.26 1.72 -0.11
CA ARG A 70 -10.01 2.38 1.19
C ARG A 70 -10.41 1.52 2.40
N LYS A 71 -11.38 0.61 2.25
CA LYS A 71 -11.70 -0.36 3.30
C LYS A 71 -10.62 -1.42 3.48
N ARG A 72 -9.92 -1.77 2.39
CA ARG A 72 -8.81 -2.74 2.38
C ARG A 72 -7.49 -2.10 2.82
N LEU A 73 -7.30 -0.83 2.45
CA LEU A 73 -6.12 0.01 2.69
C LEU A 73 -6.54 1.26 3.45
N GLU A 74 -6.57 1.16 4.77
CA GLU A 74 -7.03 2.23 5.65
C GLU A 74 -5.85 3.11 6.07
N VAL A 75 -6.00 4.42 5.90
CA VAL A 75 -5.01 5.40 6.32
C VAL A 75 -5.20 5.68 7.81
N VAL A 76 -4.14 5.49 8.58
CA VAL A 76 -4.12 5.74 10.01
C VAL A 76 -2.99 6.71 10.32
N LYS A 77 -3.32 7.76 11.08
CA LYS A 77 -2.33 8.70 11.56
C LYS A 77 -1.46 8.05 12.63
N VAL A 78 -0.19 8.41 12.62
CA VAL A 78 0.70 8.16 13.76
C VAL A 78 0.48 9.29 14.76
N ASP A 79 0.44 8.96 16.05
CA ASP A 79 0.54 9.93 17.14
C ASP A 79 2.01 10.08 17.54
N GLY A 80 2.48 11.30 17.81
CA GLY A 80 3.85 11.54 18.27
C GLY A 80 4.64 12.58 17.45
N GLU A 81 5.95 12.40 17.36
CA GLU A 81 6.85 13.23 16.54
C GLU A 81 6.82 12.78 15.05
N ASP A 82 7.02 13.72 14.12
CA ASP A 82 7.12 13.47 12.66
C ASP A 82 5.83 12.98 11.96
N THR A 83 4.66 13.33 12.51
CA THR A 83 3.33 12.90 12.02
C THR A 83 2.94 13.48 10.66
N ASP A 84 3.63 14.52 10.20
CA ASP A 84 3.45 15.11 8.88
C ASP A 84 4.33 14.46 7.80
N ARG A 85 5.26 13.59 8.18
CA ARG A 85 6.15 12.83 7.28
C ARG A 85 6.05 11.33 7.41
N THR A 86 5.24 10.85 8.36
CA THR A 86 4.96 9.42 8.54
C THR A 86 3.47 9.19 8.76
N PHE A 87 2.91 8.18 8.08
CA PHE A 87 1.59 7.63 8.40
C PHE A 87 1.56 6.12 8.20
N LEU A 88 0.51 5.47 8.71
CA LEU A 88 0.31 4.04 8.59
C LEU A 88 -0.76 3.72 7.55
N LEU A 89 -0.53 2.66 6.79
CA LEU A 89 -1.48 2.06 5.86
C LEU A 89 -1.86 0.68 6.39
N LYS A 90 -2.98 0.58 7.10
CA LYS A 90 -3.49 -0.71 7.59
C LYS A 90 -3.96 -1.55 6.39
N VAL A 91 -3.49 -2.79 6.33
CA VAL A 91 -3.83 -3.73 5.26
C VAL A 91 -4.87 -4.71 5.81
N ASN A 92 -6.13 -4.30 5.79
CA ASN A 92 -7.24 -5.03 6.42
C ASN A 92 -7.46 -6.43 5.81
N ASP A 93 -7.07 -6.62 4.55
CA ASP A 93 -7.05 -7.93 3.88
C ASP A 93 -6.25 -8.99 4.68
N LEU A 94 -5.18 -8.59 5.38
CA LEU A 94 -4.37 -9.53 6.18
C LEU A 94 -5.12 -10.05 7.41
N LYS A 95 -6.14 -9.32 7.90
CA LYS A 95 -7.01 -9.79 8.98
C LYS A 95 -7.92 -10.93 8.50
N GLU A 96 -8.37 -10.87 7.25
CA GLU A 96 -9.25 -11.88 6.65
C GLU A 96 -8.51 -13.20 6.32
N LEU A 97 -7.20 -13.13 6.09
CA LEU A 97 -6.40 -14.26 5.63
C LEU A 97 -5.99 -15.25 6.72
N SER A 98 -6.49 -15.14 7.96
CA SER A 98 -6.23 -16.07 9.08
C SER A 98 -4.76 -16.53 9.15
N THR A 99 -3.85 -15.57 9.03
CA THR A 99 -2.43 -15.85 9.29
C THR A 99 -2.26 -16.00 10.79
N ASP A 100 -1.31 -16.81 11.24
CA ASP A 100 -0.98 -17.06 12.66
C ASP A 100 -0.54 -15.78 13.41
N PHE A 101 -1.43 -14.81 13.53
CA PHE A 101 -1.35 -13.69 14.47
C PHE A 101 -1.80 -14.15 15.87
N GLU A 102 -1.88 -15.46 16.13
CA GLU A 102 -2.29 -16.09 17.40
C GLU A 102 -1.36 -15.75 18.59
N LYS A 103 -0.31 -14.93 18.39
CA LYS A 103 0.42 -14.29 19.49
C LYS A 103 -0.25 -12.96 19.85
N PRO A 104 -0.65 -12.74 21.12
CA PRO A 104 -1.40 -11.55 21.57
C PRO A 104 -0.64 -10.21 21.51
N TYR A 105 0.49 -10.14 20.79
CA TYR A 105 1.36 -8.96 20.69
C TYR A 105 1.49 -8.39 19.28
N LEU A 106 0.83 -8.98 18.27
CA LEU A 106 0.87 -8.44 16.91
C LEU A 106 -0.21 -7.37 16.73
N VAL A 107 0.21 -6.15 17.05
CA VAL A 107 -0.36 -4.87 16.58
C VAL A 107 -0.78 -5.04 15.11
N GLU A 108 -2.01 -4.66 14.78
CA GLU A 108 -2.64 -4.87 13.48
C GLU A 108 -1.68 -4.64 12.30
N PRO A 109 -1.64 -5.53 11.29
CA PRO A 109 -0.64 -5.45 10.23
C PRO A 109 -0.82 -4.17 9.42
N HIS A 110 0.22 -3.34 9.43
CA HIS A 110 0.25 -2.05 8.78
C HIS A 110 1.56 -1.85 8.03
N LEU A 111 1.47 -1.05 6.99
CA LEU A 111 2.61 -0.51 6.26
C LEU A 111 2.97 0.85 6.85
N VAL A 112 4.26 1.12 7.04
CA VAL A 112 4.74 2.44 7.46
C VAL A 112 5.12 3.22 6.20
N VAL A 113 4.41 4.31 5.92
CA VAL A 113 4.71 5.19 4.79
C VAL A 113 5.48 6.39 5.30
N ARG A 114 6.67 6.62 4.73
CA ARG A 114 7.55 7.73 5.10
C ARG A 114 7.86 8.60 3.89
N SER A 115 7.91 9.90 4.11
CA SER A 115 8.49 10.85 3.16
C SER A 115 9.90 11.22 3.58
N GLU A 116 10.84 11.16 2.64
CA GLU A 116 12.26 11.40 2.88
C GLU A 116 12.77 12.49 1.94
N LYS A 117 13.73 13.30 2.38
CA LYS A 117 14.43 14.26 1.53
C LYS A 117 15.83 13.73 1.25
N VAL A 118 16.07 13.31 0.00
CA VAL A 118 17.33 12.69 -0.43
C VAL A 118 17.95 13.55 -1.51
N HIS A 119 19.13 14.12 -1.24
CA HIS A 119 19.83 15.07 -2.12
C HIS A 119 18.93 16.24 -2.57
N GLY A 120 18.18 16.81 -1.63
CA GLY A 120 17.26 17.92 -1.90
C GLY A 120 15.93 17.52 -2.55
N LEU A 121 15.76 16.26 -2.96
CA LEU A 121 14.54 15.77 -3.62
C LEU A 121 13.65 14.97 -2.66
N CYS A 122 12.35 15.22 -2.70
CA CYS A 122 11.38 14.44 -1.94
C CYS A 122 11.20 13.03 -2.52
N ARG A 123 11.08 12.04 -1.64
CA ARG A 123 10.80 10.64 -1.96
C ARG A 123 9.76 10.11 -0.99
N VAL A 124 9.03 9.08 -1.42
CA VAL A 124 8.12 8.33 -0.56
C VAL A 124 8.55 6.87 -0.61
N ALA A 125 8.58 6.24 0.55
CA ALA A 125 8.85 4.83 0.71
C ALA A 125 7.81 4.21 1.64
N CYS A 126 7.56 2.92 1.43
CA CYS A 126 6.60 2.13 2.17
C CYS A 126 7.34 0.94 2.76
N TYR A 127 7.17 0.71 4.06
CA TYR A 127 7.91 -0.31 4.80
C TYR A 127 6.98 -1.30 5.47
N PHE A 128 7.41 -2.56 5.56
CA PHE A 128 6.70 -3.62 6.28
C PHE A 128 7.70 -4.45 7.10
N PRO A 129 7.38 -4.83 8.35
CA PRO A 129 8.27 -5.66 9.16
C PRO A 129 8.44 -7.06 8.58
N ASP A 130 9.68 -7.51 8.45
CA ASP A 130 9.99 -8.87 8.02
C ASP A 130 9.82 -9.86 9.18
N LYS A 131 8.73 -10.65 9.17
CA LYS A 131 8.48 -11.66 10.21
C LYS A 131 9.57 -12.74 10.31
N GLN A 132 10.32 -13.00 9.24
CA GLN A 132 11.35 -14.06 9.23
C GLN A 132 12.70 -13.58 9.77
N LYS A 133 12.92 -12.26 9.80
CA LYS A 133 14.19 -11.66 10.20
C LYS A 133 13.89 -10.54 11.19
N ASP A 134 13.96 -10.88 12.48
CA ASP A 134 13.63 -9.98 13.59
C ASP A 134 14.29 -8.60 13.41
N GLY A 135 13.45 -7.55 13.40
CA GLY A 135 13.87 -6.16 13.23
C GLY A 135 14.17 -5.67 11.80
N LYS A 136 14.19 -6.52 10.77
CA LYS A 136 14.42 -6.05 9.39
C LYS A 136 13.14 -5.50 8.74
N LEU A 137 13.31 -4.47 7.91
CA LEU A 137 12.21 -3.87 7.14
C LEU A 137 12.31 -4.26 5.65
N ILE A 138 11.15 -4.53 5.07
CA ILE A 138 10.96 -4.69 3.64
C ILE A 138 10.50 -3.35 3.09
N LYS A 139 11.25 -2.78 2.15
CA LYS A 139 10.78 -1.67 1.32
C LYS A 139 9.77 -2.20 0.31
N VAL A 140 8.49 -2.08 0.63
CA VAL A 140 7.37 -2.62 -0.14
C VAL A 140 7.17 -1.82 -1.41
N ASN A 141 7.15 -2.54 -2.54
CA ASN A 141 6.89 -1.98 -3.85
C ASN A 141 5.48 -2.35 -4.33
N SER A 142 5.01 -3.56 -4.00
CA SER A 142 3.69 -4.02 -4.42
C SER A 142 3.01 -4.97 -3.45
N LEU A 143 1.68 -4.97 -3.52
CA LEU A 143 0.79 -5.95 -2.90
C LEU A 143 0.10 -6.72 -4.03
N TYR A 144 0.18 -8.04 -4.02
CA TYR A 144 -0.47 -8.90 -4.99
C TYR A 144 -1.60 -9.69 -4.33
N SER A 145 -2.84 -9.48 -4.77
CA SER A 145 -4.03 -10.12 -4.22
C SER A 145 -4.53 -11.24 -5.12
N GLU A 146 -4.64 -12.45 -4.55
CA GLU A 146 -5.29 -13.59 -5.19
C GLU A 146 -6.71 -13.70 -4.66
N SER A 147 -7.70 -13.67 -5.56
CA SER A 147 -9.11 -13.85 -5.20
C SER A 147 -9.84 -14.75 -6.18
N LYS A 148 -10.91 -15.40 -5.72
CA LYS A 148 -11.79 -16.22 -6.55
C LYS A 148 -13.19 -15.64 -6.58
N LYS A 149 -13.80 -15.61 -7.75
CA LYS A 149 -15.23 -15.26 -7.91
C LYS A 149 -16.09 -16.31 -7.22
N THR A 150 -17.08 -15.86 -6.47
CA THR A 150 -18.05 -16.70 -5.78
C THR A 150 -19.46 -16.37 -6.29
N PHE A 151 -20.36 -17.35 -6.21
CA PHE A 151 -21.76 -17.18 -6.61
C PHE A 151 -22.63 -16.51 -5.55
N ARG A 152 -22.12 -16.35 -4.31
CA ARG A 152 -22.80 -15.70 -3.19
C ARG A 152 -21.96 -14.52 -2.68
N PRO A 153 -22.60 -13.44 -2.19
CA PRO A 153 -21.89 -12.35 -1.51
C PRO A 153 -21.02 -12.84 -0.33
N PRO A 154 -19.82 -12.25 -0.11
CA PRO A 154 -19.13 -11.36 -1.03
C PRO A 154 -18.74 -12.12 -2.31
N PHE A 155 -19.04 -11.57 -3.48
CA PHE A 155 -18.83 -12.20 -4.81
C PHE A 155 -17.35 -12.45 -5.17
N ARG A 156 -16.45 -12.14 -4.25
CA ARG A 156 -15.02 -12.38 -4.32
C ARG A 156 -14.56 -12.85 -2.95
N LYS A 157 -13.95 -14.03 -2.89
CA LYS A 157 -13.24 -14.52 -1.72
C LYS A 157 -11.75 -14.27 -1.91
N LEU A 158 -11.14 -13.54 -0.98
CA LEU A 158 -9.68 -13.38 -0.93
C LEU A 158 -9.07 -14.74 -0.53
N LEU A 159 -8.08 -15.19 -1.30
CA LEU A 159 -7.39 -16.47 -1.11
C LEU A 159 -5.97 -16.28 -0.60
N ALA A 160 -5.29 -15.27 -1.12
CA ALA A 160 -3.95 -14.92 -0.67
C ALA A 160 -3.66 -13.43 -0.87
N LEU A 161 -2.73 -12.93 -0.07
CA LEU A 161 -2.08 -11.64 -0.27
C LEU A 161 -0.57 -11.85 -0.19
N THR A 162 0.13 -11.33 -1.18
CA THR A 162 1.58 -11.39 -1.25
C THR A 162 2.14 -9.98 -1.17
N ILE A 163 3.03 -9.74 -0.21
CA ILE A 163 3.78 -8.48 -0.08
C ILE A 163 5.12 -8.65 -0.80
N ARG A 164 5.42 -7.76 -1.75
CA ARG A 164 6.66 -7.78 -2.53
C ARG A 164 7.43 -6.50 -2.34
N GLY A 165 8.75 -6.63 -2.23
CA GLY A 165 9.62 -5.49 -2.02
C GLY A 165 11.09 -5.86 -2.10
N LEU A 166 11.90 -4.98 -1.53
CA LEU A 166 13.34 -5.18 -1.39
C LEU A 166 13.71 -5.16 0.10
N GLU A 167 14.65 -6.00 0.50
CA GLU A 167 15.27 -5.88 1.81
C GLU A 167 15.97 -4.52 1.93
N GLU A 168 15.75 -3.82 3.03
CA GLU A 168 16.41 -2.55 3.28
C GLU A 168 17.94 -2.73 3.35
N GLY A 169 18.67 -1.87 2.63
CA GLY A 169 20.13 -1.85 2.59
C GLY A 169 20.79 -2.82 1.60
N THR A 170 20.16 -3.93 1.21
CA THR A 170 20.81 -4.96 0.38
C THR A 170 20.25 -5.07 -1.04
N ALA A 171 19.10 -4.44 -1.32
CA ALA A 171 18.39 -4.52 -2.59
C ALA A 171 17.98 -5.95 -3.02
N HIS A 172 18.05 -6.93 -2.11
CA HIS A 172 17.59 -8.29 -2.40
C HIS A 172 16.06 -8.31 -2.47
N PRO A 173 15.45 -8.95 -3.49
CA PRO A 173 14.01 -9.08 -3.57
C PRO A 173 13.47 -9.96 -2.44
N ILE A 174 12.38 -9.53 -1.79
CA ILE A 174 11.65 -10.29 -0.78
C ILE A 174 10.19 -10.43 -1.21
N GLU A 175 9.66 -11.64 -1.01
CA GLU A 175 8.24 -11.96 -1.18
C GLU A 175 7.71 -12.64 0.09
N GLN A 176 6.64 -12.11 0.68
CA GLN A 176 5.93 -12.72 1.81
C GLN A 176 4.48 -13.00 1.43
N LYS A 177 4.11 -14.28 1.39
CA LYS A 177 2.77 -14.74 1.03
C LYS A 177 1.96 -15.12 2.26
N TYR A 178 0.72 -14.66 2.30
CA TYR A 178 -0.29 -14.94 3.32
C TYR A 178 -1.49 -15.58 2.65
N THR A 179 -1.97 -16.72 3.16
CA THR A 179 -3.04 -17.51 2.52
C THR A 179 -4.19 -17.72 3.49
N ALA A 180 -5.42 -17.68 2.98
CA ALA A 180 -6.62 -18.01 3.73
C ALA A 180 -6.57 -19.49 4.17
N ARG A 181 -7.08 -19.78 5.37
CA ARG A 181 -7.38 -21.14 5.83
C ARG A 181 -8.58 -21.74 5.07
#